data_AF-A0A8H5Q735-F1
#
_entry.id   AF-A0A8H5Q735-F1
#
_cell.length_a   1.000
_cell.length_b   1.000
_cell.length_c   1.000
_cell.angle_alpha   90.00
_cell.angle_beta   90.00
_cell.angle_gamma   90.00
#
_symmetry.space_group_name_H-M   'P 1'
#
loop_
_entity.id
_entity.type
_entity.pdbx_description
1 polymer ?
#
loop_
_entity_poly.entity_id
_entity_poly.type
_entity_poly.pdbx_seq_one_letter_code
_entity_poly.pdbx_strand_id
1 'polypeptide(L)'
;MPRSSFEINNPLSINELLCSEIANTLPDGDCTTPPFEVKPGSLYLDRPIGQAIDHRAAELLLHFKTIIAKPWFEVTDPDFTIEALRRAPRCPLLLYSLLAVSSSHKSRFLDDPAIARDYARYGEEYHEKCISLLLPMLNDNASITDGAFFACSTILRWYEELSAPIHGRDDARHLLGGYASVAESFRQDLPWEGFRRAALWIHLRQDIFNAVINQRVPRTDVNRLGIDRCCSPADETTWAKRALCLEAEVVEYCFGHEGSSVQQYEALETRLEDWDRQKPQSFTPVFYRERDPSQGVSFPIVSVLLDSCVFGLSHYYFAMLMILVHDPHMPKIGTQHLEHQKKMRITVWSRFFKSSATCQRDDVLGPLAVTSIANTHEAYGGALRRLTQRRWFGSLDGSTTITQEEFDEILGHSVAVTDAAASVFAAELIAAYPNAKVVLNYRKDLDAWHESAVKTLVSVHENWALYILSCLGKVPFWGWHVYERFMWPGLFRALDGNIETGIARNGKWVYKGNNHTNQITEHCNMIRGLVPKEKLLEWTVEDGWEPLCKFLAKPVPDEPFPHVNKASGWENHEAEVTKRYVKSALSGAAVLSAVGIATGAIAWKVFYISV
;
A
#
# COMPACT_ATOMS: atom_id res chain seq x y z
N MET A 1 -18.39 -55.49 -5.91
CA MET A 1 -18.84 -54.87 -4.64
C MET A 1 -18.53 -53.39 -4.71
N PRO A 2 -19.49 -52.52 -4.35
CA PRO A 2 -19.54 -51.15 -4.85
C PRO A 2 -18.71 -50.18 -4.01
N ARG A 3 -18.20 -49.15 -4.69
CA ARG A 3 -17.61 -47.93 -4.11
C ARG A 3 -18.65 -47.28 -3.19
N SER A 4 -18.31 -47.08 -1.92
CA SER A 4 -19.11 -46.28 -0.99
C SER A 4 -19.13 -44.83 -1.47
N SER A 5 -20.33 -44.36 -1.76
CA SER A 5 -20.69 -42.96 -1.94
C SER A 5 -20.15 -42.12 -0.78
N PHE A 6 -19.39 -41.07 -1.09
CA PHE A 6 -19.26 -39.93 -0.20
C PHE A 6 -20.66 -39.33 -0.03
N GLU A 7 -21.30 -39.60 1.10
CA GLU A 7 -22.45 -38.83 1.54
C GLU A 7 -21.98 -37.39 1.81
N ILE A 8 -22.57 -36.45 1.09
CA ILE A 8 -22.47 -35.02 1.40
C ILE A 8 -23.21 -34.85 2.73
N ASN A 9 -22.47 -34.77 3.83
CA ASN A 9 -23.01 -34.46 5.15
C ASN A 9 -23.86 -33.19 5.04
N ASN A 10 -25.10 -33.25 5.55
CA ASN A 10 -25.90 -32.06 5.80
C ASN A 10 -25.06 -31.05 6.61
N PRO A 11 -25.06 -29.75 6.26
CA PRO A 11 -24.37 -28.76 7.05
C PRO A 11 -24.96 -28.77 8.47
N LEU A 12 -24.08 -28.82 9.48
CA LEU A 12 -24.45 -28.64 10.89
C LEU A 12 -25.33 -27.39 11.02
N SER A 13 -26.37 -27.44 11.86
CA SER A 13 -27.10 -26.24 12.21
C SER A 13 -26.15 -25.22 12.85
N ILE A 14 -26.44 -23.92 12.70
CA ILE A 14 -25.63 -22.81 13.27
C ILE A 14 -25.30 -23.08 14.74
N ASN A 15 -26.29 -23.59 15.48
CA ASN A 15 -26.18 -23.91 16.89
C ASN A 15 -25.18 -25.06 17.12
N GLU A 16 -25.20 -26.10 16.29
CA GLU A 16 -24.26 -27.23 16.40
C GLU A 16 -22.82 -26.83 16.01
N LEU A 17 -22.64 -25.95 15.02
CA LEU A 17 -21.32 -25.44 14.64
C LEU A 17 -20.71 -24.59 15.77
N LEU A 18 -21.50 -23.65 16.32
CA LEU A 18 -21.08 -22.81 17.44
C LEU A 18 -20.81 -23.63 18.71
N CYS A 19 -21.66 -24.59 19.04
CA CYS A 19 -21.49 -25.43 20.22
C CYS A 19 -20.30 -26.38 20.09
N SER A 20 -20.05 -26.96 18.91
CA SER A 20 -18.93 -27.89 18.69
C SER A 20 -17.56 -27.21 18.73
N GLU A 21 -17.44 -25.99 18.20
CA GLU A 21 -16.20 -25.22 18.30
C GLU A 21 -15.89 -24.79 19.73
N ILE A 22 -16.90 -24.39 20.49
CA ILE A 22 -16.70 -23.91 21.86
C ILE A 22 -16.48 -25.06 22.84
N ALA A 23 -17.10 -26.22 22.62
CA ALA A 23 -16.85 -27.43 23.41
C ALA A 23 -15.36 -27.84 23.44
N ASN A 24 -14.62 -27.57 22.36
CA ASN A 24 -13.20 -27.89 22.24
C ASN A 24 -12.24 -26.82 22.81
N THR A 25 -12.75 -25.67 23.29
CA THR A 25 -11.93 -24.55 23.81
C THR A 25 -11.99 -24.41 25.33
N LEU A 26 -12.81 -25.22 26.01
CA LEU A 26 -12.83 -25.29 27.47
C LEU A 26 -11.75 -26.26 27.98
N PRO A 27 -10.99 -25.91 29.03
CA PRO A 27 -10.01 -26.83 29.62
C PRO A 27 -10.72 -28.11 30.12
N ASP A 28 -10.13 -29.27 29.81
CA ASP A 28 -10.51 -30.58 30.37
C ASP A 28 -10.41 -30.51 31.91
N GLY A 29 -11.52 -30.17 32.57
CA GLY A 29 -11.54 -30.04 34.02
C GLY A 29 -12.75 -29.33 34.62
N ASP A 30 -13.51 -28.53 33.86
CA ASP A 30 -14.74 -27.90 34.37
C ASP A 30 -16.02 -28.58 33.84
N CYS A 31 -16.29 -29.78 34.36
CA CYS A 31 -17.50 -30.54 34.04
C CYS A 31 -18.78 -29.97 34.69
N THR A 32 -18.73 -28.79 35.34
CA THR A 32 -19.88 -28.18 36.03
C THR A 32 -20.56 -27.07 35.25
N THR A 33 -19.90 -26.51 34.24
CA THR A 33 -20.49 -25.49 33.38
C THR A 33 -21.28 -26.19 32.25
N PRO A 34 -22.59 -25.91 32.06
CA PRO A 34 -23.37 -26.50 30.97
C PRO A 34 -22.74 -26.18 29.59
N PRO A 35 -23.14 -26.85 28.50
CA PRO A 35 -22.78 -26.41 27.15
C PRO A 35 -23.41 -25.02 26.87
N PHE A 36 -22.80 -24.25 25.96
CA PHE A 36 -23.38 -22.99 25.51
C PHE A 36 -24.68 -23.27 24.76
N GLU A 37 -25.68 -22.42 24.93
CA GLU A 37 -26.94 -22.52 24.20
C GLU A 37 -27.03 -21.38 23.19
N VAL A 38 -27.19 -21.72 21.92
CA VAL A 38 -27.50 -20.76 20.87
C VAL A 38 -28.99 -20.83 20.60
N LYS A 39 -29.69 -19.70 20.77
CA LYS A 39 -31.10 -19.62 20.37
C LYS A 39 -31.19 -19.75 18.85
N PRO A 40 -32.05 -20.61 18.28
CA PRO A 40 -32.24 -20.70 16.84
C PRO A 40 -32.48 -19.30 16.23
N GLY A 41 -31.69 -18.92 15.22
CA GLY A 41 -31.75 -17.59 14.59
C GLY A 41 -31.08 -16.46 15.38
N SER A 42 -30.28 -16.77 16.40
CA SER A 42 -29.53 -15.78 17.16
C SER A 42 -28.03 -15.85 16.86
N LEU A 43 -27.43 -14.67 16.62
CA LEU A 43 -25.98 -14.49 16.53
C LEU A 43 -25.27 -14.57 17.88
N TYR A 44 -26.04 -14.62 18.98
CA TYR A 44 -25.54 -14.44 20.33
C TYR A 44 -25.69 -15.72 21.15
N LEU A 45 -24.64 -16.00 21.92
CA LEU A 45 -24.65 -17.04 22.95
C LEU A 45 -25.47 -16.58 24.16
N ASP A 46 -26.07 -17.54 24.86
CA ASP A 46 -26.79 -17.33 26.12
C ASP A 46 -25.92 -16.66 27.21
N ARG A 47 -24.61 -16.91 27.20
CA ARG A 47 -23.62 -16.30 28.10
C ARG A 47 -22.31 -15.96 27.37
N PRO A 48 -21.50 -15.02 27.88
CA PRO A 48 -20.22 -14.68 27.27
C PRO A 48 -19.28 -15.89 27.20
N ILE A 49 -18.52 -15.99 26.11
CA ILE A 49 -17.33 -16.82 25.99
C ILE A 49 -16.37 -16.34 27.09
N GLY A 50 -16.28 -17.09 28.18
CA GLY A 50 -15.52 -16.73 29.39
C GLY A 50 -14.00 -16.85 29.21
N GLN A 51 -13.30 -17.49 30.15
CA GLN A 51 -11.84 -17.77 30.15
C GLN A 51 -11.30 -18.54 28.91
N ALA A 52 -12.12 -18.78 27.89
CA ALA A 52 -11.76 -19.44 26.63
C ALA A 52 -11.05 -18.51 25.62
N ILE A 53 -10.97 -17.20 25.89
CA ILE A 53 -10.14 -16.28 25.10
C ILE A 53 -8.71 -16.37 25.65
N ASP A 54 -7.79 -16.95 24.89
CA ASP A 54 -6.39 -17.05 25.28
C ASP A 54 -5.71 -15.67 25.34
N HIS A 55 -4.52 -15.62 25.95
CA HIS A 55 -3.76 -14.38 26.08
C HIS A 55 -3.56 -13.68 24.72
N ARG A 56 -3.38 -14.47 23.65
CA ARG A 56 -3.16 -13.97 22.30
C ARG A 56 -4.41 -13.30 21.74
N ALA A 57 -5.58 -13.90 21.88
CA ALA A 57 -6.83 -13.30 21.43
C ALA A 57 -7.16 -12.03 22.25
N ALA A 58 -6.84 -11.99 23.55
CA ALA A 58 -6.94 -10.78 24.35
C ALA A 58 -5.99 -9.66 23.84
N GLU A 59 -4.75 -10.01 23.50
CA GLU A 59 -3.78 -9.08 22.88
C GLU A 59 -4.30 -8.55 21.53
N LEU A 60 -4.87 -9.41 20.70
CA LEU A 60 -5.44 -9.04 19.41
C LEU A 60 -6.64 -8.09 19.54
N LEU A 61 -7.54 -8.32 20.51
CA LEU A 61 -8.64 -7.39 20.79
C LEU A 61 -8.14 -6.03 21.28
N LEU A 62 -7.10 -6.01 22.11
CA LEU A 62 -6.47 -4.77 22.54
C LEU A 62 -5.80 -4.05 21.36
N HIS A 63 -5.14 -4.79 20.47
CA HIS A 63 -4.56 -4.27 19.24
C HIS A 63 -5.63 -3.67 18.32
N PHE A 64 -6.78 -4.34 18.16
CA PHE A 64 -7.92 -3.77 17.43
C PHE A 64 -8.29 -2.41 18.00
N LYS A 65 -8.55 -2.34 19.31
CA LYS A 65 -8.99 -1.13 19.99
C LYS A 65 -7.98 0.03 19.89
N THR A 66 -6.70 -0.26 20.03
CA THR A 66 -5.67 0.77 20.21
C THR A 66 -5.03 1.23 18.92
N ILE A 67 -4.91 0.33 17.92
CA ILE A 67 -4.19 0.60 16.67
C ILE A 67 -5.12 0.69 15.47
N ILE A 68 -6.11 -0.20 15.36
CA ILE A 68 -6.92 -0.35 14.14
C ILE A 68 -8.18 0.51 14.17
N ALA A 69 -8.92 0.44 15.28
CA ALA A 69 -10.25 1.01 15.44
C ALA A 69 -10.30 2.51 15.15
N LYS A 70 -9.43 3.27 15.83
CA LYS A 70 -9.44 4.74 15.77
C LYS A 70 -9.29 5.30 14.34
N PRO A 71 -8.29 4.91 13.54
CA PRO A 71 -8.12 5.46 12.19
C PRO A 71 -9.07 4.93 11.12
N TRP A 72 -9.66 3.73 11.30
CA TRP A 72 -10.39 3.05 10.22
C TRP A 72 -11.89 2.88 10.46
N PHE A 73 -12.31 2.77 11.72
CA PHE A 73 -13.67 2.42 12.12
C PHE A 73 -14.37 3.53 12.93
N GLU A 74 -13.64 4.26 13.78
CA GLU A 74 -14.23 5.29 14.66
C GLU A 74 -14.36 6.67 14.02
N VAL A 75 -13.66 6.92 12.91
CA VAL A 75 -13.58 8.25 12.28
C VAL A 75 -14.96 8.81 11.90
N THR A 76 -15.87 7.93 11.47
CA THR A 76 -17.25 8.29 11.16
C THR A 76 -18.19 8.11 12.33
N ASP A 77 -17.93 7.15 13.22
CA ASP A 77 -18.82 6.89 14.35
C ASP A 77 -18.01 6.32 15.54
N PRO A 78 -17.78 7.12 16.61
CA PRO A 78 -16.91 6.72 17.70
C PRO A 78 -17.47 5.55 18.53
N ASP A 79 -18.78 5.29 18.43
CA ASP A 79 -19.43 4.23 19.19
C ASP A 79 -19.19 2.83 18.58
N PHE A 80 -18.70 2.74 17.33
CA PHE A 80 -18.51 1.47 16.63
C PHE A 80 -17.68 0.49 17.44
N THR A 81 -16.48 0.90 17.87
CA THR A 81 -15.54 0.02 18.58
C THR A 81 -16.05 -0.39 19.94
N ILE A 82 -16.66 0.56 20.67
CA ILE A 82 -17.21 0.29 22.00
C ILE A 82 -18.29 -0.79 21.89
N GLU A 83 -19.19 -0.64 20.92
CA GLU A 83 -20.29 -1.58 20.74
C GLU A 83 -19.82 -2.92 20.16
N ALA A 84 -18.84 -2.91 19.25
CA ALA A 84 -18.22 -4.11 18.71
C ALA A 84 -17.58 -4.95 19.83
N LEU A 85 -16.75 -4.32 20.67
CA LEU A 85 -16.07 -4.98 21.79
C LEU A 85 -17.05 -5.38 22.92
N ARG A 86 -18.12 -4.61 23.14
CA ARG A 86 -19.17 -4.97 24.11
C ARG A 86 -19.91 -6.24 23.71
N ARG A 87 -20.15 -6.44 22.41
CA ARG A 87 -20.89 -7.59 21.87
C ARG A 87 -20.01 -8.80 21.59
N ALA A 88 -18.73 -8.60 21.26
CA ALA A 88 -17.82 -9.68 20.86
C ALA A 88 -17.80 -10.90 21.81
N PRO A 89 -17.77 -10.75 23.15
CA PRO A 89 -17.75 -11.90 24.05
C PRO A 89 -18.98 -12.81 23.91
N ARG A 90 -20.12 -12.30 23.43
CA ARG A 90 -21.33 -13.09 23.21
C ARG A 90 -21.61 -13.40 21.74
N CYS A 91 -20.87 -12.81 20.82
CA CYS A 91 -21.09 -12.95 19.38
C CYS A 91 -19.83 -13.54 18.73
N PRO A 92 -19.76 -14.87 18.56
CA PRO A 92 -18.60 -15.57 18.00
C PRO A 92 -18.19 -15.03 16.62
N LEU A 93 -19.19 -14.73 15.77
CA LEU A 93 -18.94 -14.15 14.45
C LEU A 93 -18.19 -12.80 14.55
N LEU A 94 -18.64 -11.92 15.45
CA LEU A 94 -18.03 -10.62 15.67
C LEU A 94 -16.66 -10.75 16.36
N LEU A 95 -16.52 -11.67 17.32
CA LEU A 95 -15.24 -11.96 17.96
C LEU A 95 -14.19 -12.42 16.95
N TYR A 96 -14.50 -13.46 16.16
CA TYR A 96 -13.56 -14.00 15.19
C TYR A 96 -13.21 -13.00 14.10
N SER A 97 -14.14 -12.14 13.67
CA SER A 97 -13.81 -11.11 12.67
C SER A 97 -12.83 -10.07 13.22
N LEU A 98 -13.00 -9.63 14.47
CA LEU A 98 -12.06 -8.75 15.16
C LEU A 98 -10.68 -9.39 15.33
N LEU A 99 -10.63 -10.69 15.64
CA LEU A 99 -9.38 -11.44 15.79
C LEU A 99 -8.68 -11.64 14.44
N ALA A 100 -9.41 -12.07 13.40
CA ALA A 100 -8.90 -12.27 12.06
C ALA A 100 -8.23 -11.01 11.53
N VAL A 101 -8.92 -9.88 11.65
CA VAL A 101 -8.45 -8.60 11.14
C VAL A 101 -7.25 -8.06 11.90
N SER A 102 -7.23 -8.23 13.22
CA SER A 102 -6.12 -7.80 14.07
C SER A 102 -4.88 -8.63 13.84
N SER A 103 -5.05 -9.95 13.68
CA SER A 103 -3.95 -10.88 13.40
C SER A 103 -3.36 -10.62 12.03
N SER A 104 -4.20 -10.44 11.00
CA SER A 104 -3.77 -10.07 9.65
C SER A 104 -3.10 -8.70 9.61
N HIS A 105 -3.55 -7.73 10.41
CA HIS A 105 -2.85 -6.46 10.52
C HIS A 105 -1.46 -6.66 11.14
N LYS A 106 -1.35 -7.29 12.32
CA LYS A 106 -0.06 -7.53 12.97
C LYS A 106 0.94 -8.25 12.07
N SER A 107 0.51 -9.26 11.32
CA SER A 107 1.41 -10.00 10.42
C SER A 107 2.08 -9.15 9.35
N ARG A 108 1.50 -7.99 8.97
CA ARG A 108 2.08 -7.08 7.97
C ARG A 108 3.07 -6.07 8.53
N PHE A 109 2.97 -5.76 9.81
CA PHE A 109 3.70 -4.66 10.44
C PHE A 109 4.70 -5.13 11.51
N LEU A 110 4.96 -6.44 11.58
CA LEU A 110 5.99 -7.02 12.43
C LEU A 110 7.28 -7.24 11.64
N ASP A 111 8.40 -6.82 12.22
CA ASP A 111 9.72 -6.94 11.60
C ASP A 111 10.24 -8.39 11.58
N ASP A 112 9.85 -9.21 12.56
CA ASP A 112 10.24 -10.62 12.65
C ASP A 112 9.40 -11.50 11.69
N PRO A 113 10.01 -12.11 10.64
CA PRO A 113 9.28 -12.88 9.65
C PRO A 113 8.70 -14.22 10.18
N ALA A 114 9.23 -14.77 11.27
CA ALA A 114 8.69 -15.98 11.87
C ALA A 114 7.41 -15.66 12.66
N ILE A 115 7.45 -14.60 13.47
CA ILE A 115 6.29 -14.13 14.23
C ILE A 115 5.21 -13.60 13.29
N ALA A 116 5.58 -12.85 12.25
CA ALA A 116 4.66 -12.36 11.23
C ALA A 116 3.90 -13.50 10.53
N ARG A 117 4.59 -14.58 10.14
CA ARG A 117 3.95 -15.77 9.55
C ARG A 117 3.02 -16.48 10.51
N ASP A 118 3.37 -16.53 11.79
CA ASP A 118 2.50 -17.11 12.81
C ASP A 118 1.18 -16.34 12.90
N TYR A 119 1.22 -15.00 13.06
CA TYR A 119 0.00 -14.17 13.05
C TYR A 119 -0.78 -14.24 11.73
N ALA A 120 -0.11 -14.42 10.58
CA ALA A 120 -0.80 -14.62 9.31
C ALA A 120 -1.65 -15.89 9.32
N ARG A 121 -1.09 -17.00 9.81
CA ARG A 121 -1.80 -18.27 9.97
C ARG A 121 -3.02 -18.14 10.90
N TYR A 122 -2.86 -17.51 12.06
CA TYR A 122 -4.00 -17.27 12.97
C TYR A 122 -5.08 -16.39 12.34
N GLY A 123 -4.68 -15.38 11.54
CA GLY A 123 -5.63 -14.54 10.82
C GLY A 123 -6.50 -15.34 9.85
N GLU A 124 -5.89 -16.28 9.12
CA GLU A 124 -6.57 -17.20 8.21
C GLU A 124 -7.51 -18.16 8.95
N GLU A 125 -7.04 -18.78 10.05
CA GLU A 125 -7.87 -19.67 10.88
C GLU A 125 -9.13 -18.96 11.42
N TYR A 126 -9.00 -17.73 11.93
CA TYR A 126 -10.16 -16.97 12.39
C TYR A 126 -11.09 -16.55 11.23
N HIS A 127 -10.53 -16.23 10.06
CA HIS A 127 -11.32 -15.90 8.87
C HIS A 127 -12.13 -17.08 8.35
N GLU A 128 -11.55 -18.29 8.33
CA GLU A 128 -12.26 -19.52 7.97
C GLU A 128 -13.44 -19.79 8.92
N LYS A 129 -13.24 -19.57 10.23
CA LYS A 129 -14.33 -19.63 11.22
C LYS A 129 -15.41 -18.59 10.99
N CYS A 130 -15.07 -17.38 10.56
CA CYS A 130 -16.07 -16.40 10.17
C CYS A 130 -16.88 -16.88 8.95
N ILE A 131 -16.24 -17.47 7.94
CA ILE A 131 -16.92 -17.95 6.74
C ILE A 131 -17.90 -19.09 7.08
N SER A 132 -17.47 -20.05 7.91
CA SER A 132 -18.33 -21.16 8.33
C SER A 132 -19.57 -20.69 9.08
N LEU A 133 -19.45 -19.60 9.86
CA LEU A 133 -20.57 -18.97 10.55
C LEU A 133 -21.46 -18.10 9.66
N LEU A 134 -20.87 -17.36 8.70
CA LEU A 134 -21.61 -16.44 7.82
C LEU A 134 -22.51 -17.14 6.80
N LEU A 135 -22.04 -18.24 6.20
CA LEU A 135 -22.75 -18.94 5.13
C LEU A 135 -24.21 -19.30 5.50
N PRO A 136 -24.50 -19.92 6.65
CA PRO A 136 -25.88 -20.22 7.02
C PRO A 136 -26.69 -18.97 7.38
N MET A 137 -26.06 -17.89 7.85
CA MET A 137 -26.73 -16.64 8.27
C MET A 137 -27.22 -15.79 7.10
N LEU A 138 -26.62 -15.93 5.91
CA LEU A 138 -27.07 -15.24 4.70
C LEU A 138 -28.50 -15.61 4.28
N ASN A 139 -29.00 -16.76 4.73
CA ASN A 139 -30.36 -17.24 4.43
C ASN A 139 -31.36 -16.94 5.55
N ASP A 140 -30.94 -16.29 6.66
CA ASP A 140 -31.80 -15.92 7.77
C ASP A 140 -32.03 -14.40 7.84
N ASN A 141 -33.26 -13.96 7.59
CA ASN A 141 -33.63 -12.55 7.53
C ASN A 141 -33.45 -11.83 8.88
N ALA A 142 -33.56 -12.53 10.00
CA ALA A 142 -33.34 -11.94 11.32
C ALA A 142 -31.83 -11.68 11.56
N SER A 143 -30.98 -12.67 11.26
CA SER A 143 -29.53 -12.55 11.39
C SER A 143 -28.94 -11.49 10.46
N ILE A 144 -29.37 -11.44 9.18
CA ILE A 144 -28.78 -10.54 8.18
C ILE A 144 -29.04 -9.05 8.46
N THR A 145 -30.11 -8.73 9.20
CA THR A 145 -30.41 -7.36 9.61
C THR A 145 -29.78 -6.98 10.94
N ASP A 146 -29.22 -7.92 11.72
CA ASP A 146 -28.59 -7.59 13.00
C ASP A 146 -27.35 -6.71 12.79
N GLY A 147 -27.16 -5.73 13.69
CA GLY A 147 -26.02 -4.83 13.63
C GLY A 147 -24.66 -5.55 13.73
N ALA A 148 -24.57 -6.68 14.43
CA ALA A 148 -23.35 -7.46 14.53
C ALA A 148 -23.00 -8.20 13.24
N PHE A 149 -24.00 -8.71 12.51
CA PHE A 149 -23.77 -9.28 11.18
C PHE A 149 -23.23 -8.20 10.23
N PHE A 150 -23.87 -7.03 10.20
CA PHE A 150 -23.48 -5.95 9.32
C PHE A 150 -22.08 -5.40 9.67
N ALA A 151 -21.78 -5.20 10.95
CA ALA A 151 -20.46 -4.82 11.41
C ALA A 151 -19.39 -5.88 11.04
N CYS A 152 -19.68 -7.16 11.24
CA CYS A 152 -18.79 -8.25 10.84
C CYS A 152 -18.48 -8.21 9.33
N SER A 153 -19.50 -8.01 8.48
CA SER A 153 -19.30 -7.86 7.04
C SER A 153 -18.35 -6.70 6.71
N THR A 154 -18.49 -5.54 7.38
CA THR A 154 -17.58 -4.41 7.17
C THR A 154 -16.14 -4.66 7.67
N ILE A 155 -15.97 -5.40 8.78
CA ILE A 155 -14.66 -5.76 9.35
C ILE A 155 -13.96 -6.77 8.44
N LEU A 156 -14.67 -7.81 7.99
CA LEU A 156 -14.13 -8.82 7.09
C LEU A 156 -13.87 -8.28 5.69
N ARG A 157 -14.62 -7.26 5.27
CA ARG A 157 -14.29 -6.50 4.07
C ARG A 157 -12.93 -5.83 4.21
N TRP A 158 -12.62 -5.23 5.35
CA TRP A 158 -11.30 -4.69 5.59
C TRP A 158 -10.23 -5.80 5.72
N TYR A 159 -10.56 -6.97 6.27
CA TYR A 159 -9.69 -8.16 6.22
C TYR A 159 -9.36 -8.55 4.77
N GLU A 160 -10.32 -8.51 3.84
CA GLU A 160 -10.07 -8.76 2.41
C GLU A 160 -9.19 -7.68 1.80
N GLU A 161 -9.44 -6.41 2.07
CA GLU A 161 -8.65 -5.29 1.54
C GLU A 161 -7.20 -5.38 2.01
N LEU A 162 -7.01 -5.77 3.27
CA LEU A 162 -5.72 -6.10 3.83
C LEU A 162 -5.11 -7.32 3.13
N SER A 163 -5.84 -8.43 3.05
CA SER A 163 -5.39 -9.77 2.62
C SER A 163 -5.36 -9.98 1.12
N ALA A 164 -5.86 -9.02 0.36
CA ALA A 164 -5.75 -8.99 -1.08
C ALA A 164 -4.26 -9.07 -1.46
N PRO A 165 -3.85 -10.09 -2.22
CA PRO A 165 -2.56 -10.06 -2.86
C PRO A 165 -2.50 -8.78 -3.69
N ILE A 166 -1.36 -8.10 -3.75
CA ILE A 166 -1.16 -6.87 -4.55
C ILE A 166 -1.54 -7.07 -6.05
N HIS A 167 -1.73 -8.32 -6.48
CA HIS A 167 -2.10 -8.77 -7.82
C HIS A 167 -3.37 -9.64 -7.86
N GLY A 168 -4.11 -9.71 -6.76
CA GLY A 168 -5.36 -10.45 -6.66
C GLY A 168 -6.53 -9.61 -7.15
N ARG A 169 -7.53 -10.29 -7.72
CA ARG A 169 -8.85 -9.71 -7.88
C ARG A 169 -9.42 -9.55 -6.48
N ASP A 170 -9.69 -8.32 -6.08
CA ASP A 170 -10.51 -8.10 -4.91
C ASP A 170 -11.96 -8.45 -5.28
N ASP A 171 -12.37 -9.66 -4.93
CA ASP A 171 -13.70 -10.17 -5.25
C ASP A 171 -14.81 -9.47 -4.45
N ALA A 172 -14.45 -8.64 -3.46
CA ALA A 172 -15.37 -7.92 -2.57
C ALA A 172 -16.49 -8.82 -2.03
N ARG A 173 -16.15 -10.05 -1.64
CA ARG A 173 -17.13 -11.09 -1.29
C ARG A 173 -17.87 -10.69 -0.03
N HIS A 174 -17.14 -10.19 0.98
CA HIS A 174 -17.75 -9.72 2.22
C HIS A 174 -18.54 -8.42 2.05
N LEU A 175 -18.27 -7.63 1.00
CA LEU A 175 -19.10 -6.47 0.64
C LEU A 175 -20.50 -6.90 0.16
N LEU A 176 -20.64 -8.08 -0.44
CA LEU A 176 -21.94 -8.65 -0.82
C LEU A 176 -22.82 -8.91 0.41
N GLY A 177 -22.25 -9.35 1.52
CA GLY A 177 -22.97 -9.48 2.80
C GLY A 177 -23.51 -8.14 3.30
N GLY A 178 -22.73 -7.08 3.14
CA GLY A 178 -23.14 -5.72 3.49
C GLY A 178 -24.30 -5.23 2.60
N TYR A 179 -24.18 -5.43 1.29
CA TYR A 179 -25.27 -5.10 0.36
C TYR A 179 -26.55 -5.88 0.65
N ALA A 180 -26.44 -7.17 0.99
CA ALA A 180 -27.59 -7.99 1.35
C ALA A 180 -28.25 -7.49 2.64
N SER A 181 -27.46 -7.08 3.64
CA SER A 181 -27.96 -6.47 4.88
C SER A 181 -28.70 -5.15 4.62
N VAL A 182 -28.14 -4.29 3.77
CA VAL A 182 -28.78 -3.01 3.36
C VAL A 182 -30.07 -3.26 2.59
N ALA A 183 -30.06 -4.18 1.61
CA ALA A 183 -31.22 -4.51 0.81
C ALA A 183 -32.36 -5.12 1.65
N GLU A 184 -32.04 -5.98 2.61
CA GLU A 184 -33.00 -6.53 3.57
C GLU A 184 -33.58 -5.44 4.46
N SER A 185 -32.73 -4.55 4.99
CA SER A 185 -33.15 -3.44 5.84
C SER A 185 -34.10 -2.50 5.11
N PHE A 186 -33.84 -2.21 3.83
CA PHE A 186 -34.72 -1.44 2.97
C PHE A 186 -36.04 -2.11 2.63
N ARG A 187 -36.08 -3.44 2.59
CA ARG A 187 -37.31 -4.20 2.33
C ARG A 187 -38.21 -4.28 3.56
N GLN A 188 -37.59 -4.32 4.75
CA GLN A 188 -38.28 -4.32 6.04
C GLN A 188 -38.54 -2.91 6.60
N ASP A 189 -38.09 -1.86 5.91
CA ASP A 189 -38.17 -0.45 6.35
C ASP A 189 -37.60 -0.22 7.76
N LEU A 190 -36.46 -0.86 8.04
CA LEU A 190 -35.83 -0.80 9.36
C LEU A 190 -35.06 0.52 9.55
N PRO A 191 -35.16 1.15 10.73
CA PRO A 191 -34.38 2.34 11.02
C PRO A 191 -32.88 2.03 11.17
N TRP A 192 -32.05 3.01 10.80
CA TRP A 192 -30.60 2.98 11.00
C TRP A 192 -30.24 3.59 12.36
N GLU A 193 -30.13 2.75 13.39
CA GLU A 193 -29.84 3.17 14.75
C GLU A 193 -28.70 2.38 15.40
N GLY A 194 -28.11 2.96 16.43
CA GLY A 194 -27.06 2.34 17.26
C GLY A 194 -25.94 1.71 16.42
N PHE A 195 -25.62 0.45 16.72
CA PHE A 195 -24.51 -0.26 16.08
C PHE A 195 -24.66 -0.42 14.57
N ARG A 196 -25.90 -0.60 14.10
CA ARG A 196 -26.20 -0.78 12.67
C ARG A 196 -25.89 0.51 11.90
N ARG A 197 -26.20 1.67 12.48
CA ARG A 197 -25.87 2.98 11.90
C ARG A 197 -24.35 3.20 11.85
N ALA A 198 -23.63 2.81 12.90
CA ALA A 198 -22.17 2.92 12.91
C ALA A 198 -21.53 2.07 11.79
N ALA A 199 -21.98 0.82 11.62
CA ALA A 199 -21.54 -0.05 10.54
C ALA A 199 -21.93 0.48 9.14
N LEU A 200 -23.09 1.13 9.00
CA LEU A 200 -23.54 1.72 7.73
C LEU A 200 -22.54 2.74 7.19
N TRP A 201 -21.99 3.60 8.03
CA TRP A 201 -21.05 4.63 7.59
C TRP A 201 -19.75 4.04 7.03
N ILE A 202 -19.26 2.97 7.65
CA ILE A 202 -18.09 2.23 7.17
C ILE A 202 -18.43 1.52 5.85
N HIS A 203 -19.60 0.87 5.78
CA HIS A 203 -20.07 0.20 4.57
C HIS A 203 -20.23 1.17 3.40
N LEU A 204 -20.82 2.34 3.62
CA LEU A 204 -21.03 3.36 2.59
C LEU A 204 -19.68 3.83 2.02
N ARG A 205 -18.69 4.08 2.88
CA ARG A 205 -17.32 4.40 2.46
C ARG A 205 -16.71 3.29 1.59
N GLN A 206 -16.87 2.03 1.99
CA GLN A 206 -16.38 0.88 1.23
C GLN A 206 -17.09 0.74 -0.13
N ASP A 207 -18.41 0.96 -0.19
CA ASP A 207 -19.16 0.92 -1.45
C ASP A 207 -18.76 2.05 -2.39
N ILE A 208 -18.63 3.29 -1.91
CA ILE A 208 -18.18 4.43 -2.74
C ILE A 208 -16.81 4.14 -3.34
N PHE A 209 -15.85 3.71 -2.52
CA PHE A 209 -14.51 3.34 -3.01
C PHE A 209 -14.59 2.24 -4.06
N ASN A 210 -15.33 1.17 -3.78
CA ASN A 210 -15.51 0.06 -4.71
C ASN A 210 -16.25 0.47 -6.00
N ALA A 211 -17.17 1.44 -5.92
CA ALA A 211 -17.90 1.99 -7.05
C ALA A 211 -16.97 2.77 -7.98
N VAL A 212 -16.09 3.62 -7.43
CA VAL A 212 -15.09 4.36 -8.19
C VAL A 212 -14.09 3.43 -8.88
N ILE A 213 -13.54 2.44 -8.15
CA ILE A 213 -12.55 1.50 -8.71
C ILE A 213 -13.13 0.72 -9.88
N ASN A 214 -14.42 0.37 -9.82
CA ASN A 214 -15.11 -0.40 -10.87
C ASN A 214 -15.90 0.47 -11.86
N GLN A 215 -15.80 1.81 -11.77
CA GLN A 215 -16.53 2.77 -12.62
C GLN A 215 -18.03 2.45 -12.74
N ARG A 216 -18.68 2.23 -11.59
CA ARG A 216 -20.11 1.97 -11.49
C ARG A 216 -20.76 2.92 -10.49
N VAL A 217 -22.08 3.01 -10.50
CA VAL A 217 -22.82 3.67 -9.42
C VAL A 217 -22.65 2.92 -8.09
N PRO A 218 -22.66 3.61 -6.93
CA PRO A 218 -22.78 2.96 -5.63
C PRO A 218 -24.03 2.06 -5.59
N ARG A 219 -23.92 0.89 -4.96
CA ARG A 219 -25.07 -0.04 -4.85
C ARG A 219 -25.98 0.34 -3.69
N THR A 220 -25.43 1.00 -2.68
CA THR A 220 -26.17 1.55 -1.56
C THR A 220 -26.80 2.86 -1.98
N ASP A 221 -28.13 2.86 -2.12
CA ASP A 221 -28.92 4.04 -2.45
C ASP A 221 -28.95 5.00 -1.24
N VAL A 222 -28.14 6.06 -1.32
CA VAL A 222 -28.05 7.09 -0.28
C VAL A 222 -29.35 7.88 -0.10
N ASN A 223 -30.23 7.93 -1.10
CA ASN A 223 -31.52 8.63 -1.02
C ASN A 223 -32.49 7.95 -0.05
N ARG A 224 -32.34 6.63 0.13
CA ARG A 224 -33.20 5.82 1.01
C ARG A 224 -32.67 5.68 2.44
N LEU A 225 -31.47 6.17 2.74
CA LEU A 225 -30.86 6.02 4.07
C LEU A 225 -31.39 7.01 5.13
N GLY A 226 -32.20 8.01 4.73
CA GLY A 226 -32.72 9.01 5.68
C GLY A 226 -31.64 9.87 6.31
N ILE A 227 -30.53 10.08 5.61
CA ILE A 227 -29.38 10.83 6.10
C ILE A 227 -29.65 12.34 6.05
N ASP A 228 -29.21 13.05 7.09
CA ASP A 228 -29.22 14.51 7.11
C ASP A 228 -28.32 15.11 6.02
N ARG A 229 -28.95 15.80 5.06
CA ARG A 229 -28.29 16.55 3.97
C ARG A 229 -28.28 18.06 4.20
N CYS A 230 -28.75 18.52 5.36
CA CYS A 230 -28.87 19.95 5.64
C CYS A 230 -27.49 20.59 5.74
N CYS A 231 -27.43 21.91 5.55
CA CYS A 231 -26.26 22.70 5.90
C CYS A 231 -26.40 23.37 7.28
N SER A 232 -27.38 22.93 8.09
CA SER A 232 -27.61 23.48 9.43
C SER A 232 -26.41 23.21 10.35
N PRO A 233 -26.13 24.10 11.32
CA PRO A 233 -25.06 23.87 12.30
C PRO A 233 -25.21 22.51 13.00
N ALA A 234 -24.11 21.77 13.07
CA ALA A 234 -24.01 20.42 13.64
C ALA A 234 -22.55 20.14 14.07
N ASP A 235 -22.32 19.02 14.75
CA ASP A 235 -20.97 18.59 15.13
C ASP A 235 -20.11 18.18 13.92
N GLU A 236 -18.80 18.10 14.11
CA GLU A 236 -17.83 17.80 13.05
C GLU A 236 -18.05 16.42 12.42
N THR A 237 -18.50 15.44 13.23
CA THR A 237 -18.83 14.09 12.77
C THR A 237 -20.02 14.10 11.81
N THR A 238 -21.03 14.93 12.07
CA THR A 238 -22.18 15.11 11.18
C THR A 238 -21.75 15.79 9.88
N TRP A 239 -20.88 16.80 9.95
CA TRP A 239 -20.31 17.45 8.75
C TRP A 239 -19.46 16.51 7.89
N ALA A 240 -18.69 15.62 8.52
CA ALA A 240 -17.96 14.54 7.86
C ALA A 240 -18.91 13.56 7.14
N LYS A 241 -20.00 13.14 7.80
CA LYS A 241 -21.04 12.29 7.21
C LYS A 241 -21.72 12.97 6.01
N ARG A 242 -22.01 14.26 6.10
CA ARG A 242 -22.57 15.07 4.99
C ARG A 242 -21.63 15.10 3.78
N ALA A 243 -20.32 15.23 4.00
CA ALA A 243 -19.33 15.18 2.92
C ALA A 243 -19.31 13.82 2.22
N LEU A 244 -19.34 12.72 2.99
CA LEU A 244 -19.40 11.36 2.45
C LEU A 244 -20.66 11.11 1.61
N CYS A 245 -21.81 11.62 2.04
CA CYS A 245 -23.04 11.51 1.25
C CYS A 245 -23.01 12.34 -0.02
N LEU A 246 -22.46 13.55 0.05
CA LEU A 246 -22.27 14.38 -1.13
C LEU A 246 -21.32 13.71 -2.14
N GLU A 247 -20.28 13.03 -1.68
CA GLU A 247 -19.42 12.22 -2.54
C GLU A 247 -20.18 11.06 -3.20
N ALA A 248 -21.02 10.33 -2.45
CA ALA A 248 -21.80 9.25 -3.03
C ALA A 248 -22.68 9.72 -4.19
N GLU A 249 -23.34 10.87 -4.03
CA GLU A 249 -24.18 11.49 -5.06
C GLU A 249 -23.36 11.99 -6.26
N VAL A 250 -22.15 12.51 -6.02
CA VAL A 250 -21.21 12.86 -7.09
C VAL A 250 -20.76 11.61 -7.86
N VAL A 251 -20.46 10.51 -7.18
CA VAL A 251 -20.06 9.24 -7.82
C VAL A 251 -21.24 8.65 -8.61
N GLU A 252 -22.46 8.74 -8.10
CA GLU A 252 -23.68 8.38 -8.82
C GLU A 252 -23.84 9.22 -10.10
N TYR A 253 -23.62 10.54 -10.03
CA TYR A 253 -23.62 11.42 -11.21
C TYR A 253 -22.53 11.04 -12.23
N CYS A 254 -21.33 10.69 -11.77
CA CYS A 254 -20.20 10.38 -12.65
C CYS A 254 -20.40 9.08 -13.45
N PHE A 255 -21.07 8.08 -12.86
CA PHE A 255 -21.20 6.74 -13.44
C PHE A 255 -22.64 6.30 -13.76
N GLY A 256 -23.62 7.20 -13.59
CA GLY A 256 -25.04 6.94 -13.84
C GLY A 256 -25.39 6.74 -15.32
N HIS A 257 -26.47 6.00 -15.57
CA HIS A 257 -26.97 5.69 -16.92
C HIS A 257 -27.83 6.81 -17.53
N GLU A 258 -28.48 7.62 -16.70
CA GLU A 258 -29.15 8.85 -17.14
C GLU A 258 -28.05 9.90 -17.37
N GLY A 259 -27.70 10.14 -18.64
CA GLY A 259 -26.51 10.91 -19.00
C GLY A 259 -26.34 12.21 -18.21
N SER A 260 -25.09 12.47 -17.80
CA SER A 260 -24.66 13.62 -16.99
C SER A 260 -25.25 14.94 -17.49
N SER A 261 -26.32 15.41 -16.85
CA SER A 261 -26.96 16.67 -17.23
C SER A 261 -26.19 17.86 -16.66
N VAL A 262 -26.21 18.98 -17.38
CA VAL A 262 -25.66 20.26 -16.89
C VAL A 262 -26.37 20.71 -15.61
N GLN A 263 -27.69 20.50 -15.54
CA GLN A 263 -28.48 20.87 -14.36
C GLN A 263 -28.07 20.11 -13.10
N GLN A 264 -27.82 18.79 -13.21
CA GLN A 264 -27.32 18.00 -12.08
C GLN A 264 -25.90 18.39 -11.67
N TYR A 265 -25.03 18.71 -12.66
CA TYR A 265 -23.70 19.23 -12.39
C TYR A 265 -23.76 20.52 -11.57
N GLU A 266 -24.52 21.52 -12.03
CA GLU A 266 -24.67 22.81 -11.36
C GLU A 266 -25.26 22.66 -9.96
N ALA A 267 -26.22 21.74 -9.78
CA ALA A 267 -26.81 21.45 -8.48
C ALA A 267 -25.79 20.83 -7.50
N LEU A 268 -24.98 19.87 -7.95
CA LEU A 268 -23.94 19.24 -7.13
C LEU A 268 -22.79 20.21 -6.82
N GLU A 269 -22.40 21.04 -7.79
CA GLU A 269 -21.39 22.08 -7.61
C GLU A 269 -21.85 23.10 -6.56
N THR A 270 -23.10 23.59 -6.65
CA THR A 270 -23.69 24.47 -5.65
C THR A 270 -23.66 23.85 -4.26
N ARG A 271 -23.98 22.56 -4.13
CA ARG A 271 -23.96 21.86 -2.83
C ARG A 271 -22.54 21.67 -2.27
N LEU A 272 -21.55 21.44 -3.12
CA LEU A 272 -20.14 21.41 -2.73
C LEU A 272 -19.68 22.79 -2.25
N GLU A 273 -20.07 23.87 -2.91
CA GLU A 273 -19.79 25.24 -2.45
C GLU A 273 -20.48 25.55 -1.12
N ASP A 274 -21.75 25.17 -0.97
CA ASP A 274 -22.50 25.40 0.25
C ASP A 274 -21.91 24.64 1.44
N TRP A 275 -21.48 23.39 1.22
CA TRP A 275 -20.78 22.62 2.24
C TRP A 275 -19.47 23.33 2.66
N ASP A 276 -18.69 23.80 1.69
CA ASP A 276 -17.42 24.49 1.96
C ASP A 276 -17.62 25.82 2.70
N ARG A 277 -18.67 26.57 2.37
CA ARG A 277 -19.00 27.85 3.02
C ARG A 277 -19.52 27.68 4.44
N GLN A 278 -20.32 26.64 4.69
CA GLN A 278 -21.07 26.47 5.95
C GLN A 278 -20.40 25.53 6.95
N LYS A 279 -19.36 24.80 6.55
CA LYS A 279 -18.62 23.91 7.47
C LYS A 279 -18.10 24.67 8.71
N PRO A 280 -18.03 24.02 9.88
CA PRO A 280 -17.56 24.64 11.11
C PRO A 280 -16.12 25.15 11.01
N GLN A 281 -15.77 26.15 11.82
CA GLN A 281 -14.42 26.73 11.86
C GLN A 281 -13.34 25.69 12.23
N SER A 282 -13.70 24.60 12.91
CA SER A 282 -12.80 23.49 13.25
C SER A 282 -12.24 22.73 12.03
N PHE A 283 -12.81 22.92 10.84
CA PHE A 283 -12.25 22.44 9.56
C PHE A 283 -11.12 23.34 9.02
N THR A 284 -10.89 24.49 9.64
CA THR A 284 -9.80 25.40 9.26
C THR A 284 -8.45 24.79 9.67
N PRO A 285 -7.48 24.70 8.75
CA PRO A 285 -6.15 24.20 9.10
C PRO A 285 -5.49 25.05 10.18
N VAL A 286 -4.95 24.41 11.22
CA VAL A 286 -4.10 25.07 12.22
C VAL A 286 -2.69 25.31 11.69
N PHE A 287 -2.29 24.54 10.68
CA PHE A 287 -1.03 24.68 9.98
C PHE A 287 -1.23 24.40 8.49
N TYR A 288 -0.64 25.27 7.67
CA TYR A 288 -0.56 25.11 6.23
C TYR A 288 0.87 25.36 5.78
N ARG A 289 1.46 24.39 5.08
CA ARG A 289 2.73 24.56 4.36
C ARG A 289 2.51 24.20 2.91
N GLU A 290 2.88 25.09 2.01
CA GLU A 290 2.80 24.82 0.58
C GLU A 290 3.80 23.72 0.18
N ARG A 291 3.50 23.02 -0.92
CA ARG A 291 4.44 22.05 -1.52
C ARG A 291 5.79 22.71 -1.82
N ASP A 292 6.87 22.10 -1.34
CA ASP A 292 8.24 22.50 -1.67
C ASP A 292 9.08 21.29 -2.09
N PRO A 293 9.14 20.98 -3.40
CA PRO A 293 9.91 19.85 -3.91
C PRO A 293 11.41 19.99 -3.67
N SER A 294 11.92 21.22 -3.47
CA SER A 294 13.34 21.46 -3.21
C SER A 294 13.76 21.00 -1.81
N GLN A 295 12.79 20.93 -0.89
CA GLN A 295 12.96 20.47 0.50
C GLN A 295 12.38 19.05 0.71
N GLY A 296 12.10 18.30 -0.37
CA GLY A 296 11.51 16.96 -0.29
C GLY A 296 10.01 16.93 0.03
N VAL A 297 9.36 18.08 0.18
CA VAL A 297 7.93 18.21 0.51
C VAL A 297 7.11 18.10 -0.78
N SER A 298 6.73 16.87 -1.12
CA SER A 298 6.07 16.56 -2.40
C SER A 298 4.59 16.96 -2.46
N PHE A 299 3.95 17.13 -1.31
CA PHE A 299 2.55 17.55 -1.13
C PHE A 299 2.51 18.73 -0.16
N PRO A 300 1.53 19.65 -0.24
CA PRO A 300 1.32 20.61 0.83
C PRO A 300 1.07 19.86 2.14
N ILE A 301 1.31 20.50 3.28
CA ILE A 301 0.95 19.96 4.59
C ILE A 301 -0.23 20.76 5.09
N VAL A 302 -1.33 20.06 5.36
CA VAL A 302 -2.57 20.64 5.88
C VAL A 302 -2.88 19.93 7.19
N SER A 303 -2.66 20.60 8.31
CA SER A 303 -2.93 20.02 9.62
C SER A 303 -4.24 20.57 10.18
N VAL A 304 -5.17 19.69 10.49
CA VAL A 304 -6.40 19.96 11.24
C VAL A 304 -6.41 19.10 12.50
N LEU A 305 -7.09 19.55 13.55
CA LEU A 305 -6.96 18.95 14.88
C LEU A 305 -7.82 17.70 15.10
N LEU A 306 -8.92 17.56 14.35
CA LEU A 306 -9.92 16.52 14.56
C LEU A 306 -9.91 15.51 13.41
N ASP A 307 -9.97 14.21 13.75
CA ASP A 307 -9.96 13.12 12.77
C ASP A 307 -11.21 13.16 11.86
N SER A 308 -12.36 13.59 12.39
CA SER A 308 -13.60 13.83 11.61
C SER A 308 -13.42 14.97 10.59
N CYS A 309 -12.68 16.03 10.93
CA CYS A 309 -12.35 17.10 9.98
C CYS A 309 -11.44 16.60 8.85
N VAL A 310 -10.43 15.80 9.18
CA VAL A 310 -9.55 15.15 8.18
C VAL A 310 -10.39 14.33 7.20
N PHE A 311 -11.29 13.51 7.74
CA PHE A 311 -12.17 12.67 6.96
C PHE A 311 -13.07 13.50 6.04
N GLY A 312 -13.79 14.47 6.59
CA GLY A 312 -14.71 15.31 5.83
C GLY A 312 -14.01 16.08 4.71
N LEU A 313 -12.83 16.65 4.96
CA LEU A 313 -12.04 17.34 3.94
C LEU A 313 -11.56 16.39 2.84
N SER A 314 -11.13 15.18 3.20
CA SER A 314 -10.61 14.21 2.23
C SER A 314 -11.71 13.75 1.28
N HIS A 315 -12.90 13.43 1.80
CA HIS A 315 -14.09 13.07 1.02
C HIS A 315 -14.61 14.27 0.18
N TYR A 316 -14.62 15.48 0.76
CA TYR A 316 -14.97 16.71 0.03
C TYR A 316 -14.06 16.97 -1.18
N TYR A 317 -12.74 16.98 -0.98
CA TYR A 317 -11.81 17.23 -2.08
C TYR A 317 -11.85 16.12 -3.13
N PHE A 318 -12.09 14.88 -2.70
CA PHE A 318 -12.29 13.78 -3.64
C PHE A 318 -13.55 13.96 -4.49
N ALA A 319 -14.68 14.31 -3.89
CA ALA A 319 -15.91 14.66 -4.60
C ALA A 319 -15.68 15.82 -5.59
N MET A 320 -14.96 16.88 -5.18
CA MET A 320 -14.59 17.99 -6.05
C MET A 320 -13.72 17.57 -7.25
N LEU A 321 -12.86 16.55 -7.08
CA LEU A 321 -12.04 16.02 -8.16
C LEU A 321 -12.90 15.23 -9.14
N MET A 322 -13.78 14.37 -8.62
CA MET A 322 -14.68 13.55 -9.43
C MET A 322 -15.60 14.40 -10.30
N ILE A 323 -16.26 15.41 -9.72
CA ILE A 323 -17.16 16.29 -10.48
C ILE A 323 -16.41 17.09 -11.54
N LEU A 324 -15.21 17.60 -11.23
CA LEU A 324 -14.38 18.38 -12.15
C LEU A 324 -13.92 17.57 -13.37
N VAL A 325 -13.61 16.28 -13.17
CA VAL A 325 -13.22 15.38 -14.26
C VAL A 325 -14.42 15.05 -15.17
N HIS A 326 -15.64 15.11 -14.65
CA HIS A 326 -16.88 14.80 -15.35
C HIS A 326 -17.69 16.05 -15.75
N ASP A 327 -17.03 17.20 -15.88
CA ASP A 327 -17.68 18.46 -16.27
C ASP A 327 -18.34 18.36 -17.67
N PRO A 328 -19.68 18.50 -17.78
CA PRO A 328 -20.40 18.39 -19.05
C PRO A 328 -20.18 19.59 -19.98
N HIS A 329 -19.67 20.72 -19.48
CA HIS A 329 -19.32 21.89 -20.28
C HIS A 329 -18.04 21.70 -21.10
N MET A 330 -17.30 20.62 -20.82
CA MET A 330 -16.01 20.36 -21.44
C MET A 330 -16.17 20.16 -22.96
N PRO A 331 -15.53 20.99 -23.80
CA PRO A 331 -15.52 20.77 -25.24
C PRO A 331 -14.88 19.42 -25.55
N LYS A 332 -15.51 18.57 -26.34
CA LYS A 332 -15.01 17.20 -26.59
C LYS A 332 -13.80 17.15 -27.55
N ILE A 333 -13.63 18.18 -28.40
CA ILE A 333 -12.60 18.25 -29.46
C ILE A 333 -12.15 19.70 -29.64
N GLY A 334 -10.90 19.93 -30.07
CA GLY A 334 -10.40 21.23 -30.55
C GLY A 334 -9.38 21.91 -29.65
N THR A 335 -8.96 23.13 -30.01
CA THR A 335 -7.96 23.92 -29.24
C THR A 335 -8.49 24.36 -27.87
N GLN A 336 -9.79 24.65 -27.78
CA GLN A 336 -10.46 24.95 -26.52
C GLN A 336 -10.48 23.75 -25.55
N HIS A 337 -10.56 22.51 -26.07
CA HIS A 337 -10.41 21.29 -25.25
C HIS A 337 -9.01 21.21 -24.62
N LEU A 338 -7.95 21.52 -25.38
CA LEU A 338 -6.56 21.49 -24.89
C LEU A 338 -6.30 22.56 -23.82
N GLU A 339 -6.83 23.78 -23.97
CA GLU A 339 -6.73 24.83 -22.96
C GLU A 339 -7.51 24.49 -21.69
N HIS A 340 -8.72 23.94 -21.86
CA HIS A 340 -9.55 23.49 -20.75
C HIS A 340 -8.89 22.31 -20.02
N GLN A 341 -8.32 21.32 -20.72
CA GLN A 341 -7.52 20.24 -20.12
C GLN A 341 -6.31 20.78 -19.34
N LYS A 342 -5.63 21.82 -19.81
CA LYS A 342 -4.51 22.44 -19.07
C LYS A 342 -5.00 23.08 -17.76
N LYS A 343 -6.09 23.86 -17.81
CA LYS A 343 -6.70 24.47 -16.61
C LYS A 343 -7.18 23.42 -15.63
N MET A 344 -7.89 22.40 -16.12
CA MET A 344 -8.35 21.28 -15.32
C MET A 344 -7.20 20.51 -14.71
N ARG A 345 -6.11 20.22 -15.44
CA ARG A 345 -4.91 19.60 -14.85
C ARG A 345 -4.42 20.46 -13.68
N ILE A 346 -4.27 21.77 -13.85
CA ILE A 346 -3.82 22.67 -12.76
C ILE A 346 -4.76 22.59 -11.54
N THR A 347 -6.09 22.63 -11.76
CA THR A 347 -7.09 22.58 -10.68
C THR A 347 -7.19 21.20 -10.02
N VAL A 348 -7.13 20.13 -10.80
CA VAL A 348 -7.06 18.74 -10.32
C VAL A 348 -5.81 18.55 -9.49
N TRP A 349 -4.64 19.00 -9.98
CA TRP A 349 -3.39 18.91 -9.24
C TRP A 349 -3.49 19.66 -7.92
N SER A 350 -3.97 20.92 -7.90
CA SER A 350 -4.07 21.70 -6.67
C SER A 350 -5.04 21.08 -5.64
N ARG A 351 -6.16 20.50 -6.08
CA ARG A 351 -7.14 19.83 -5.21
C ARG A 351 -6.68 18.45 -4.73
N PHE A 352 -6.04 17.66 -5.60
CA PHE A 352 -5.44 16.37 -5.28
C PHE A 352 -4.32 16.49 -4.24
N PHE A 353 -3.51 17.54 -4.35
CA PHE A 353 -2.50 17.86 -3.37
C PHE A 353 -3.11 18.13 -1.99
N LYS A 354 -4.24 18.85 -1.93
CA LYS A 354 -4.97 19.12 -0.67
C LYS A 354 -5.63 17.88 -0.08
N SER A 355 -6.23 17.01 -0.91
CA SER A 355 -6.83 15.74 -0.44
C SER A 355 -5.79 14.74 0.08
N SER A 356 -4.58 14.75 -0.49
CA SER A 356 -3.48 13.88 -0.08
C SER A 356 -2.76 14.42 1.18
N ALA A 357 -2.76 15.75 1.36
CA ALA A 357 -2.13 16.46 2.47
C ALA A 357 -2.85 16.31 3.81
N THR A 358 -4.18 16.18 3.79
CA THR A 358 -4.99 16.02 5.01
C THR A 358 -4.74 14.68 5.71
N CYS A 359 -4.00 13.76 5.08
CA CYS A 359 -3.81 12.37 5.49
C CYS A 359 -2.34 12.01 5.83
N GLN A 360 -1.50 12.98 6.22
CA GLN A 360 -0.16 12.69 6.72
C GLN A 360 -0.13 12.73 8.26
N ARG A 361 -0.46 11.60 8.88
CA ARG A 361 0.11 11.22 10.18
C ARG A 361 1.30 10.30 9.86
N ASP A 362 2.50 10.67 10.33
CA ASP A 362 3.73 9.89 10.09
C ASP A 362 3.67 8.47 10.68
N ASP A 363 2.70 8.22 11.57
CA ASP A 363 2.50 6.99 12.32
C ASP A 363 1.29 6.15 11.89
N VAL A 364 0.33 6.69 11.11
CA VAL A 364 -0.89 5.96 10.72
C VAL A 364 -1.39 6.39 9.33
N LEU A 365 -1.40 5.42 8.41
CA LEU A 365 -1.99 5.54 7.07
C LEU A 365 -3.51 5.77 7.18
N GLY A 366 -4.04 6.87 6.65
CA GLY A 366 -5.48 7.13 6.67
C GLY A 366 -6.23 6.61 5.42
N PRO A 367 -7.58 6.70 5.41
CA PRO A 367 -8.45 5.90 4.55
C PRO A 367 -8.47 6.22 3.05
N LEU A 368 -7.87 7.34 2.63
CA LEU A 368 -7.67 7.70 1.21
C LEU A 368 -6.19 7.68 0.81
N ALA A 369 -5.29 7.41 1.76
CA ALA A 369 -3.93 7.04 1.45
C ALA A 369 -3.93 5.57 1.03
N VAL A 370 -4.19 5.31 -0.26
CA VAL A 370 -3.57 4.16 -0.93
C VAL A 370 -2.08 4.45 -1.04
N THR A 371 -1.39 4.49 0.10
CA THR A 371 0.04 4.23 0.16
C THR A 371 0.20 2.76 -0.11
N SER A 372 0.32 2.50 -1.41
CA SER A 372 1.09 1.41 -1.98
C SER A 372 2.00 0.73 -0.95
N ILE A 373 1.73 -0.56 -0.71
CA ILE A 373 2.63 -1.50 -0.01
C ILE A 373 3.99 -1.63 -0.76
N ALA A 374 4.27 -0.81 -1.78
CA ALA A 374 5.60 -0.65 -2.37
C ALA A 374 6.53 0.32 -1.61
N ASN A 375 6.08 0.98 -0.52
CA ASN A 375 6.82 2.07 0.10
C ASN A 375 8.21 1.74 0.63
N THR A 376 8.55 0.48 0.96
CA THR A 376 9.94 0.16 1.34
C THR A 376 10.91 0.17 0.16
N HIS A 377 10.47 -0.21 -1.04
CA HIS A 377 11.29 -0.14 -2.26
C HIS A 377 11.14 1.19 -3.02
N GLU A 378 9.98 1.86 -2.92
CA GLU A 378 9.71 3.17 -3.54
C GLU A 378 10.42 4.30 -2.80
N ALA A 379 10.44 4.27 -1.46
CA ALA A 379 11.26 5.20 -0.67
C ALA A 379 12.74 4.99 -0.98
N TYR A 380 13.22 3.74 -1.04
CA TYR A 380 14.62 3.43 -1.35
C TYR A 380 15.03 3.89 -2.76
N GLY A 381 14.28 3.52 -3.80
CA GLY A 381 14.59 3.89 -5.19
C GLY A 381 14.42 5.39 -5.45
N GLY A 382 13.39 6.01 -4.87
CA GLY A 382 13.16 7.45 -4.96
C GLY A 382 14.21 8.27 -4.21
N ALA A 383 14.61 7.85 -3.01
CA ALA A 383 15.63 8.52 -2.21
C ALA A 383 17.04 8.36 -2.82
N LEU A 384 17.37 7.15 -3.30
CA LEU A 384 18.64 6.90 -3.99
C LEU A 384 18.74 7.72 -5.29
N ARG A 385 17.61 7.93 -6.00
CA ARG A 385 17.55 8.89 -7.11
C ARG A 385 17.83 10.32 -6.67
N ARG A 386 17.27 10.79 -5.55
CA ARG A 386 17.53 12.16 -5.06
C ARG A 386 19.01 12.35 -4.76
N LEU A 387 19.65 11.39 -4.10
CA LEU A 387 21.09 11.45 -3.80
C LEU A 387 21.95 11.44 -5.08
N THR A 388 21.64 10.56 -6.04
CA THR A 388 22.38 10.50 -7.32
C THR A 388 22.21 11.77 -8.14
N GLN A 389 21.01 12.35 -8.16
CA GLN A 389 20.75 13.63 -8.83
C GLN A 389 21.49 14.78 -8.15
N ARG A 390 21.50 14.85 -6.81
CA ARG A 390 22.28 15.87 -6.11
C ARG A 390 23.77 15.73 -6.41
N ARG A 391 24.31 14.51 -6.37
CA ARG A 391 25.74 14.25 -6.65
C ARG A 391 26.19 14.77 -8.02
N TRP A 392 25.45 14.46 -9.09
CA TRP A 392 25.89 14.76 -10.46
C TRP A 392 25.24 15.98 -11.09
N PHE A 393 24.11 16.44 -10.57
CA PHE A 393 23.31 17.56 -11.08
C PHE A 393 22.90 18.55 -9.97
N GLY A 394 23.69 18.61 -8.90
CA GLY A 394 23.49 19.52 -7.78
C GLY A 394 23.79 20.99 -8.12
N SER A 395 24.05 21.80 -7.09
CA SER A 395 24.26 23.24 -7.26
C SER A 395 25.41 23.55 -8.22
N LEU A 396 25.23 24.56 -9.07
CA LEU A 396 26.21 24.98 -10.08
C LEU A 396 27.47 25.62 -9.49
N ASP A 397 27.46 25.93 -8.19
CA ASP A 397 28.64 26.39 -7.43
C ASP A 397 29.59 25.25 -7.03
N GLY A 398 29.19 23.98 -7.25
CA GLY A 398 29.99 22.81 -6.92
C GLY A 398 30.02 22.44 -5.44
N SER A 399 29.21 23.06 -4.57
CA SER A 399 29.24 22.84 -3.12
C SER A 399 28.30 21.73 -2.62
N THR A 400 28.00 20.73 -3.45
CA THR A 400 27.08 19.65 -3.04
C THR A 400 27.73 18.74 -2.01
N THR A 401 27.14 18.66 -0.81
CA THR A 401 27.46 17.67 0.23
C THR A 401 26.23 16.82 0.55
N ILE A 402 26.43 15.53 0.83
CA ILE A 402 25.39 14.61 1.30
C ILE A 402 25.67 14.31 2.77
N THR A 403 24.69 14.49 3.65
CA THR A 403 24.88 14.32 5.10
C THR A 403 24.65 12.88 5.57
N GLN A 404 25.05 12.59 6.81
CA GLN A 404 24.80 11.29 7.44
C GLN A 404 23.31 11.02 7.58
N GLU A 405 22.51 12.01 7.96
CA GLU A 405 21.06 11.87 8.14
C GLU A 405 20.36 11.50 6.83
N GLU A 406 20.83 12.06 5.70
CA GLU A 406 20.31 11.72 4.37
C GLU A 406 20.66 10.29 3.95
N PHE A 407 21.84 9.79 4.34
CA PHE A 407 22.16 8.38 4.17
C PHE A 407 21.36 7.50 5.13
N ASP A 408 21.14 7.94 6.38
CA ASP A 408 20.40 7.19 7.40
C ASP A 408 18.92 7.01 7.03
N GLU A 409 18.30 7.94 6.27
CA GLU A 409 16.96 7.78 5.68
C GLU A 409 16.85 6.50 4.82
N ILE A 410 17.94 6.12 4.15
CA ILE A 410 17.98 5.03 3.17
C ILE A 410 18.65 3.78 3.75
N LEU A 411 19.75 3.98 4.48
CA LEU A 411 20.71 2.96 4.88
C LEU A 411 20.81 2.83 6.42
N GLY A 412 20.09 3.64 7.20
CA GLY A 412 20.23 3.68 8.66
C GLY A 412 19.82 2.38 9.37
N HIS A 413 19.04 1.53 8.70
CA HIS A 413 18.70 0.18 9.16
C HIS A 413 19.80 -0.86 8.90
N SER A 414 20.81 -0.51 8.07
CA SER A 414 21.88 -1.41 7.64
C SER A 414 23.15 -1.18 8.43
N VAL A 415 23.78 -2.26 8.90
CA VAL A 415 25.06 -2.22 9.63
C VAL A 415 26.29 -2.20 8.72
N ALA A 416 26.10 -2.48 7.42
CA ALA A 416 27.13 -2.45 6.39
C ALA A 416 26.49 -2.21 5.02
N VAL A 417 27.23 -1.59 4.10
CA VAL A 417 26.78 -1.26 2.74
C VAL A 417 27.77 -1.85 1.75
N THR A 418 27.28 -2.46 0.67
CA THR A 418 28.10 -3.08 -0.37
C THR A 418 27.58 -2.73 -1.77
N ASP A 419 28.31 -3.17 -2.80
CA ASP A 419 27.90 -3.08 -4.20
C ASP A 419 27.61 -1.64 -4.70
N ALA A 420 26.51 -1.41 -5.40
CA ALA A 420 26.26 -0.19 -6.18
C ALA A 420 26.26 1.08 -5.33
N ALA A 421 25.58 1.08 -4.18
CA ALA A 421 25.52 2.24 -3.30
C ALA A 421 26.89 2.57 -2.71
N ALA A 422 27.62 1.55 -2.24
CA ALA A 422 28.98 1.70 -1.71
C ALA A 422 29.97 2.16 -2.78
N SER A 423 29.85 1.67 -4.01
CA SER A 423 30.77 1.98 -5.11
C SER A 423 30.52 3.37 -5.70
N VAL A 424 29.26 3.75 -5.87
CA VAL A 424 28.91 5.08 -6.36
C VAL A 424 29.26 6.12 -5.30
N PHE A 425 28.69 6.02 -4.09
CA PHE A 425 28.80 7.03 -3.04
C PHE A 425 30.00 6.87 -2.11
N ALA A 426 31.06 6.17 -2.53
CA ALA A 426 32.19 5.84 -1.67
C ALA A 426 32.77 7.05 -0.91
N ALA A 427 33.06 8.15 -1.60
CA ALA A 427 33.66 9.33 -0.98
C ALA A 427 32.74 9.99 0.05
N GLU A 428 31.46 10.12 -0.29
CA GLU A 428 30.43 10.73 0.54
C GLU A 428 30.09 9.85 1.75
N LEU A 429 30.04 8.53 1.58
CA LEU A 429 29.86 7.58 2.68
C LEU A 429 31.06 7.59 3.64
N ILE A 430 32.29 7.65 3.12
CA ILE A 430 33.49 7.76 3.96
C ILE A 430 33.47 9.07 4.77
N ALA A 431 33.06 10.17 4.14
CA ALA A 431 32.95 11.46 4.80
C ALA A 431 31.81 11.50 5.84
N ALA A 432 30.65 10.92 5.51
CA ALA A 432 29.47 10.90 6.37
C ALA A 432 29.63 9.95 7.58
N TYR A 433 30.35 8.84 7.41
CA TYR A 433 30.58 7.83 8.45
C TYR A 433 32.07 7.69 8.78
N PRO A 434 32.71 8.70 9.40
CA PRO A 434 34.16 8.70 9.63
C PRO A 434 34.63 7.59 10.58
N ASN A 435 33.72 7.02 11.38
CA ASN A 435 34.01 5.93 12.30
C ASN A 435 33.85 4.53 11.69
N ALA A 436 33.29 4.43 10.48
CA ALA A 436 33.13 3.16 9.79
C ALA A 436 34.49 2.58 9.39
N LYS A 437 34.58 1.25 9.42
CA LYS A 437 35.67 0.50 8.81
C LYS A 437 35.33 0.27 7.34
N VAL A 438 36.31 0.44 6.46
CA VAL A 438 36.14 0.28 5.02
C VAL A 438 36.86 -0.97 4.54
N VAL A 439 36.12 -1.84 3.86
CA VAL A 439 36.67 -3.03 3.20
C VAL A 439 36.72 -2.77 1.71
N LEU A 440 37.93 -2.65 1.17
CA LEU A 440 38.17 -2.49 -0.25
C LEU A 440 38.33 -3.86 -0.89
N ASN A 441 37.24 -4.37 -1.46
CA ASN A 441 37.22 -5.62 -2.21
C ASN A 441 37.80 -5.42 -3.61
N TYR A 442 38.79 -6.23 -3.99
CA TYR A 442 39.36 -6.23 -5.33
C TYR A 442 39.57 -7.65 -5.87
N ARG A 443 39.60 -7.79 -7.20
CA ARG A 443 39.96 -9.04 -7.88
C ARG A 443 41.39 -8.93 -8.39
N LYS A 444 42.17 -10.00 -8.18
CA LYS A 444 43.57 -10.09 -8.65
C LYS A 444 43.66 -10.09 -10.17
N ASP A 445 42.72 -10.79 -10.82
CA ASP A 445 42.58 -10.79 -12.28
C ASP A 445 41.62 -9.70 -12.73
N LEU A 446 42.19 -8.63 -13.28
CA LEU A 446 41.47 -7.48 -13.79
C LEU A 446 40.68 -7.81 -15.06
N ASP A 447 41.24 -8.62 -15.94
CA ASP A 447 40.60 -8.93 -17.22
C ASP A 447 39.39 -9.83 -16.96
N ALA A 448 39.51 -10.81 -16.06
CA ALA A 448 38.38 -11.62 -15.60
C ALA A 448 37.31 -10.79 -14.87
N TRP A 449 37.70 -9.76 -14.10
CA TRP A 449 36.73 -8.81 -13.54
C TRP A 449 36.01 -8.03 -14.63
N HIS A 450 36.74 -7.48 -15.60
CA HIS A 450 36.16 -6.64 -16.66
C HIS A 450 35.22 -7.43 -17.56
N GLU A 451 35.61 -8.64 -17.96
CA GLU A 451 34.75 -9.56 -18.71
C GLU A 451 33.47 -9.90 -17.92
N SER A 452 33.60 -10.15 -16.62
CA SER A 452 32.46 -10.40 -15.74
C SER A 452 31.55 -9.18 -15.62
N ALA A 453 32.11 -7.97 -15.49
CA ALA A 453 31.36 -6.73 -15.35
C ALA A 453 30.62 -6.36 -16.64
N VAL A 454 31.30 -6.47 -17.80
CA VAL A 454 30.67 -6.30 -19.11
C VAL A 454 29.55 -7.32 -19.25
N LYS A 455 29.83 -8.62 -19.05
CA LYS A 455 28.82 -9.67 -19.24
C LYS A 455 27.58 -9.46 -18.38
N THR A 456 27.72 -9.10 -17.11
CA THR A 456 26.57 -9.00 -16.18
C THR A 456 25.83 -7.67 -16.26
N LEU A 457 26.54 -6.54 -16.40
CA LEU A 457 25.89 -5.22 -16.43
C LEU A 457 25.36 -4.88 -17.82
N VAL A 458 26.07 -5.28 -18.89
CA VAL A 458 25.60 -5.07 -20.27
C VAL A 458 24.44 -6.00 -20.61
N SER A 459 24.43 -7.24 -20.12
CA SER A 459 23.29 -8.14 -20.38
C SER A 459 21.96 -7.61 -19.82
N VAL A 460 22.00 -6.83 -18.74
CA VAL A 460 20.81 -6.14 -18.20
C VAL A 460 20.42 -4.96 -19.10
N HIS A 461 21.39 -4.20 -19.59
CA HIS A 461 21.18 -3.08 -20.52
C HIS A 461 20.59 -3.51 -21.88
N GLU A 462 21.12 -4.58 -22.48
CA GLU A 462 20.68 -5.11 -23.78
C GLU A 462 19.33 -5.84 -23.71
N ASN A 463 18.82 -6.09 -22.49
CA ASN A 463 17.55 -6.76 -22.31
C ASN A 463 16.37 -5.83 -22.59
N TRP A 464 16.01 -5.75 -23.87
CA TRP A 464 14.88 -4.96 -24.37
C TRP A 464 13.55 -5.26 -23.65
N ALA A 465 13.37 -6.47 -23.12
CA ALA A 465 12.20 -6.80 -22.32
C ALA A 465 12.20 -6.04 -20.99
N LEU A 466 13.35 -5.92 -20.30
CA LEU A 466 13.45 -5.11 -19.08
C LEU A 466 13.22 -3.62 -19.35
N TYR A 467 13.70 -3.11 -20.48
CA TYR A 467 13.39 -1.74 -20.92
C TYR A 467 11.88 -1.54 -21.14
N ILE A 468 11.20 -2.44 -21.85
CA ILE A 468 9.75 -2.36 -22.04
C ILE A 468 9.02 -2.44 -20.71
N LEU A 469 9.42 -3.35 -19.82
CA LEU A 469 8.82 -3.45 -18.48
C LEU A 469 9.02 -2.15 -17.68
N SER A 470 10.16 -1.47 -17.84
CA SER A 470 10.41 -0.17 -17.19
C SER A 470 9.44 0.92 -17.66
N CYS A 471 9.01 0.89 -18.92
CA CYS A 471 8.00 1.82 -19.45
C CYS A 471 6.58 1.52 -18.96
N LEU A 472 6.34 0.30 -18.44
CA LEU A 472 5.03 -0.22 -18.10
C LEU A 472 4.80 -0.38 -16.58
N GLY A 473 5.86 -0.33 -15.76
CA GLY A 473 5.76 -0.61 -14.32
C GLY A 473 6.68 0.26 -13.46
N LYS A 474 6.19 0.69 -12.30
CA LYS A 474 6.92 1.62 -11.41
C LYS A 474 8.21 1.04 -10.81
N VAL A 475 8.21 -0.24 -10.43
CA VAL A 475 9.39 -0.91 -9.87
C VAL A 475 10.50 -1.08 -10.92
N PRO A 476 10.24 -1.65 -12.12
CA PRO A 476 11.25 -1.69 -13.18
C PRO A 476 11.61 -0.29 -13.70
N PHE A 477 10.69 0.68 -13.66
CA PHE A 477 11.00 2.08 -13.98
C PHE A 477 12.10 2.62 -13.07
N TRP A 478 11.94 2.52 -11.75
CA TRP A 478 12.94 3.05 -10.82
C TRP A 478 14.23 2.22 -10.82
N GLY A 479 14.14 0.89 -10.92
CA GLY A 479 15.32 0.04 -11.08
C GLY A 479 16.13 0.44 -12.31
N TRP A 480 15.48 0.50 -13.47
CA TRP A 480 16.11 0.92 -14.72
C TRP A 480 16.69 2.34 -14.61
N HIS A 481 15.90 3.32 -14.21
CA HIS A 481 16.37 4.71 -14.21
C HIS A 481 17.45 4.99 -13.17
N VAL A 482 17.40 4.40 -11.98
CA VAL A 482 18.45 4.62 -10.97
C VAL A 482 19.76 3.99 -11.41
N TYR A 483 19.75 2.74 -11.87
CA TYR A 483 20.97 2.03 -12.25
C TYR A 483 21.48 2.44 -13.64
N GLU A 484 20.64 2.34 -14.68
CA GLU A 484 21.04 2.52 -16.09
C GLU A 484 21.14 3.98 -16.52
N ARG A 485 20.44 4.92 -15.86
CA ARG A 485 20.46 6.34 -16.28
C ARG A 485 21.31 7.23 -15.39
N PHE A 486 21.48 6.88 -14.11
CA PHE A 486 22.22 7.71 -13.16
C PHE A 486 23.46 7.02 -12.62
N MET A 487 23.31 5.89 -11.93
CA MET A 487 24.42 5.27 -11.18
C MET A 487 25.56 4.80 -12.06
N TRP A 488 25.30 3.84 -12.95
CA TRP A 488 26.35 3.24 -13.75
C TRP A 488 26.93 4.18 -14.82
N PRO A 489 26.13 5.00 -15.53
CA PRO A 489 26.70 6.00 -16.43
C PRO A 489 27.60 7.01 -15.70
N GLY A 490 27.22 7.42 -14.49
CA GLY A 490 28.02 8.32 -13.65
C GLY A 490 29.32 7.66 -13.17
N LEU A 491 29.25 6.42 -12.70
CA LEU A 491 30.42 5.67 -12.23
C LEU A 491 31.40 5.38 -13.38
N PHE A 492 30.90 4.87 -14.51
CA PHE A 492 31.71 4.47 -15.66
C PHE A 492 31.94 5.57 -16.69
N ARG A 493 31.53 6.81 -16.41
CA ARG A 493 31.69 7.97 -17.31
C ARG A 493 31.19 7.70 -18.73
N ALA A 494 30.00 7.12 -18.84
CA ALA A 494 29.33 6.85 -20.11
C ALA A 494 28.79 8.15 -20.72
N LEU A 495 29.67 9.05 -21.17
CA LEU A 495 29.32 10.39 -21.64
C LEU A 495 28.47 10.40 -22.93
N ASP A 496 28.51 9.31 -23.68
CA ASP A 496 27.65 9.07 -24.85
C ASP A 496 26.26 8.53 -24.49
N GLY A 497 25.97 8.40 -23.20
CA GLY A 497 24.69 7.90 -22.68
C GLY A 497 24.49 6.39 -22.86
N ASN A 498 25.55 5.65 -23.23
CA ASN A 498 25.51 4.21 -23.39
C ASN A 498 26.44 3.53 -22.35
N ILE A 499 25.85 2.77 -21.43
CA ILE A 499 26.59 2.09 -20.36
C ILE A 499 27.55 1.02 -20.90
N GLU A 500 27.21 0.33 -21.98
CA GLU A 500 28.04 -0.71 -22.59
C GLU A 500 29.33 -0.11 -23.09
N THR A 501 29.24 0.98 -23.85
CA THR A 501 30.43 1.69 -24.33
C THR A 501 31.19 2.32 -23.15
N GLY A 502 30.49 2.80 -22.12
CA GLY A 502 31.08 3.29 -20.87
C GLY A 502 31.92 2.23 -20.14
N ILE A 503 31.36 1.05 -19.86
CA ILE A 503 32.06 -0.05 -19.18
C ILE A 503 33.14 -0.65 -20.08
N ALA A 504 32.90 -0.80 -21.38
CA ALA A 504 33.89 -1.33 -22.30
C ALA A 504 35.12 -0.42 -22.39
N ARG A 505 34.93 0.90 -22.52
CA ARG A 505 36.01 1.89 -22.64
C ARG A 505 36.65 2.23 -21.30
N ASN A 506 35.83 2.46 -20.29
CA ASN A 506 36.25 3.04 -19.03
C ASN A 506 36.12 2.07 -17.85
N GLY A 507 35.50 0.90 -17.99
CA GLY A 507 35.33 -0.05 -16.88
C GLY A 507 36.67 -0.53 -16.35
N LYS A 508 37.56 -0.97 -17.26
CA LYS A 508 38.97 -1.13 -16.89
C LYS A 508 39.47 0.16 -16.31
N TRP A 509 39.23 1.34 -16.90
CA TRP A 509 39.85 2.58 -16.44
C TRP A 509 39.48 3.11 -15.04
N VAL A 510 38.20 3.08 -14.69
CA VAL A 510 37.65 3.32 -13.36
C VAL A 510 38.23 2.30 -12.37
N TYR A 511 38.49 1.10 -12.88
CA TYR A 511 39.27 0.05 -12.21
C TYR A 511 40.80 0.13 -12.51
N LYS A 512 41.34 1.06 -13.33
CA LYS A 512 42.71 1.04 -13.95
C LYS A 512 43.07 2.34 -14.70
N GLY A 513 43.80 3.28 -14.10
CA GLY A 513 44.42 4.37 -14.87
C GLY A 513 45.23 3.88 -16.10
N ASN A 514 45.28 4.65 -17.19
CA ASN A 514 46.00 4.24 -18.41
C ASN A 514 47.53 4.16 -18.19
N ASN A 515 48.08 3.02 -18.62
CA ASN A 515 49.44 2.69 -19.05
C ASN A 515 50.61 2.60 -18.05
N HIS A 516 51.03 1.33 -17.85
CA HIS A 516 52.40 0.82 -17.99
C HIS A 516 53.28 0.44 -16.79
N THR A 517 52.79 0.35 -15.55
CA THR A 517 53.52 -0.39 -14.49
C THR A 517 52.64 -0.62 -13.26
N ASN A 518 52.33 -1.89 -12.94
CA ASN A 518 52.02 -2.50 -11.63
C ASN A 518 51.35 -1.74 -10.46
N GLN A 519 50.70 -0.60 -10.64
CA GLN A 519 50.09 0.12 -9.52
C GLN A 519 48.81 0.89 -9.91
N ILE A 520 47.69 0.43 -9.33
CA ILE A 520 46.71 1.28 -8.62
C ILE A 520 45.63 2.02 -9.46
N THR A 521 44.36 1.94 -9.02
CA THR A 521 43.12 2.31 -9.73
C THR A 521 42.56 3.68 -9.29
N GLU A 522 41.72 4.39 -10.08
CA GLU A 522 41.14 5.69 -9.65
C GLU A 522 40.23 5.52 -8.43
N HIS A 523 39.30 4.56 -8.48
CA HIS A 523 38.36 4.32 -7.39
C HIS A 523 39.05 3.78 -6.13
N CYS A 524 39.96 2.81 -6.26
CA CYS A 524 40.72 2.30 -5.12
C CYS A 524 41.70 3.34 -4.57
N ASN A 525 42.31 4.18 -5.41
CA ASN A 525 43.16 5.28 -4.95
C ASN A 525 42.41 6.28 -4.12
N MET A 526 41.25 6.68 -4.63
CA MET A 526 40.36 7.59 -3.91
C MET A 526 40.07 7.01 -2.53
N ILE A 527 39.69 5.73 -2.43
CA ILE A 527 39.45 5.08 -1.14
C ILE A 527 40.72 5.03 -0.26
N ARG A 528 41.88 4.62 -0.80
CA ARG A 528 43.16 4.60 -0.06
C ARG A 528 43.60 5.98 0.44
N GLY A 529 43.26 7.03 -0.31
CA GLY A 529 43.58 8.42 0.06
C GLY A 529 42.60 9.00 1.07
N LEU A 530 41.33 8.59 1.04
CA LEU A 530 40.29 9.08 1.93
C LEU A 530 40.24 8.36 3.28
N VAL A 531 40.63 7.08 3.33
CA VAL A 531 40.50 6.24 4.53
C VAL A 531 41.85 6.08 5.24
N PRO A 532 41.94 6.37 6.55
CA PRO A 532 43.13 6.05 7.34
C PRO A 532 43.49 4.56 7.28
N LYS A 533 44.78 4.22 7.24
CA LYS A 533 45.26 2.84 7.05
C LYS A 533 44.72 1.86 8.09
N GLU A 534 44.45 2.35 9.30
CA GLU A 534 43.96 1.57 10.44
C GLU A 534 42.48 1.18 10.28
N LYS A 535 41.75 1.90 9.41
CA LYS A 535 40.33 1.70 9.10
C LYS A 535 40.11 1.14 7.69
N LEU A 536 41.17 0.76 6.99
CA LEU A 536 41.10 0.21 5.64
C LEU A 536 41.61 -1.24 5.62
N LEU A 537 40.78 -2.15 5.14
CA LEU A 537 41.18 -3.52 4.80
C LEU A 537 41.12 -3.70 3.29
N GLU A 538 42.26 -3.98 2.66
CA GLU A 538 42.30 -4.49 1.29
C GLU A 538 42.14 -6.01 1.34
N TRP A 539 41.11 -6.52 0.67
CA TRP A 539 40.67 -7.92 0.81
C TRP A 539 40.19 -8.46 -0.53
N THR A 540 40.42 -9.74 -0.78
CA THR A 540 39.83 -10.45 -1.92
C THR A 540 39.04 -11.66 -1.46
N VAL A 541 38.11 -12.13 -2.30
CA VAL A 541 37.19 -13.23 -1.94
C VAL A 541 37.95 -14.52 -1.62
N GLU A 542 39.12 -14.73 -2.23
CA GLU A 542 39.97 -15.89 -1.93
C GLU A 542 40.64 -15.83 -0.54
N ASP A 543 40.64 -14.65 0.12
CA ASP A 543 41.23 -14.50 1.45
C ASP A 543 40.29 -15.00 2.58
N GLY A 544 39.00 -15.17 2.29
CA GLY A 544 38.02 -15.79 3.19
C GLY A 544 37.75 -15.04 4.51
N TRP A 545 37.26 -15.76 5.52
CA TRP A 545 36.78 -15.20 6.79
C TRP A 545 37.86 -14.56 7.66
N GLU A 546 39.03 -15.19 7.76
CA GLU A 546 40.03 -14.89 8.78
C GLU A 546 40.50 -13.42 8.80
N PRO A 547 40.98 -12.83 7.68
CA PRO A 547 41.40 -11.42 7.67
C PRO A 547 40.25 -10.45 7.89
N LEU A 548 39.05 -10.76 7.39
CA LEU A 548 37.86 -9.93 7.55
C LEU A 548 37.40 -9.89 9.02
N CYS A 549 37.26 -11.05 9.65
CA CYS A 549 36.86 -11.17 11.06
C CYS A 549 37.89 -10.52 11.99
N LYS A 550 39.19 -10.70 11.73
CA LYS A 550 40.26 -10.04 12.47
C LYS A 550 40.16 -8.52 12.37
N PHE A 551 39.95 -7.99 11.17
CA PHE A 551 39.80 -6.56 10.94
C PHE A 551 38.55 -6.00 11.63
N LEU A 552 37.44 -6.73 11.64
CA LEU A 552 36.20 -6.33 12.31
C LEU A 552 36.19 -6.60 13.83
N ALA A 553 37.23 -7.26 14.36
CA ALA A 553 37.30 -7.73 15.75
C ALA A 553 36.12 -8.64 16.13
N LYS A 554 35.85 -9.64 15.28
CA LYS A 554 34.79 -10.65 15.45
C LYS A 554 35.37 -12.07 15.38
N PRO A 555 34.72 -13.07 15.99
CA PRO A 555 35.13 -14.46 15.84
C PRO A 555 34.96 -14.93 14.38
N VAL A 556 35.80 -15.87 13.96
CA VAL A 556 35.65 -16.56 12.68
C VAL A 556 34.47 -17.54 12.80
N PRO A 557 33.47 -17.49 11.90
CA PRO A 557 32.36 -18.46 11.90
C PRO A 557 32.83 -19.89 11.60
N ASP A 558 32.13 -20.89 12.15
CA ASP A 558 32.37 -22.33 11.90
C ASP A 558 31.78 -22.83 10.56
N GLU A 559 31.51 -21.93 9.62
CA GLU A 559 30.94 -22.22 8.30
C GLU A 559 31.90 -21.79 7.17
N PRO A 560 31.89 -22.48 6.01
CA PRO A 560 32.72 -22.11 4.88
C PRO A 560 32.36 -20.70 4.38
N PHE A 561 33.36 -19.98 3.85
CA PHE A 561 33.13 -18.65 3.30
C PHE A 561 32.07 -18.71 2.16
N PRO A 562 31.05 -17.84 2.16
CA PRO A 562 29.97 -17.91 1.18
C PRO A 562 30.45 -17.73 -0.26
N HIS A 563 30.06 -18.64 -1.15
CA HIS A 563 30.32 -18.58 -2.59
C HIS A 563 29.00 -18.57 -3.40
N VAL A 564 28.17 -17.56 -3.17
CA VAL A 564 26.74 -17.53 -3.60
C VAL A 564 26.44 -16.75 -4.89
N ASN A 565 27.44 -16.18 -5.59
CA ASN A 565 27.26 -15.43 -6.84
C ASN A 565 28.16 -15.94 -7.99
N LYS A 566 28.13 -17.25 -8.29
CA LYS A 566 28.71 -17.76 -9.55
C LYS A 566 27.78 -17.42 -10.71
N ALA A 567 28.34 -17.11 -11.89
CA ALA A 567 27.56 -16.83 -13.10
C ALA A 567 26.50 -17.91 -13.43
N SER A 568 26.73 -19.16 -13.00
CA SER A 568 25.81 -20.30 -13.18
C SER A 568 24.61 -20.35 -12.22
N GLY A 569 24.53 -19.48 -11.20
CA GLY A 569 23.41 -19.40 -10.25
C GLY A 569 22.50 -18.18 -10.45
N TRP A 570 22.86 -17.31 -11.40
CA TRP A 570 22.21 -16.03 -11.66
C TRP A 570 20.80 -16.18 -12.27
N GLU A 571 20.57 -17.26 -13.02
CA GLU A 571 19.31 -17.53 -13.75
C GLU A 571 18.08 -17.59 -12.81
N ASN A 572 18.22 -18.19 -11.62
CA ASN A 572 17.10 -18.30 -10.67
C ASN A 572 16.77 -16.96 -9.98
N HIS A 573 17.77 -16.11 -9.75
CA HIS A 573 17.57 -14.78 -9.18
C HIS A 573 16.99 -13.81 -10.22
N GLU A 574 17.50 -13.86 -11.46
CA GLU A 574 16.95 -13.11 -12.60
C GLU A 574 15.51 -13.49 -12.89
N ALA A 575 15.14 -14.76 -12.83
CA ALA A 575 13.77 -15.20 -13.02
C ALA A 575 12.83 -14.60 -11.97
N GLU A 576 13.26 -14.53 -10.70
CA GLU A 576 12.45 -13.99 -9.60
C GLU A 576 12.35 -12.45 -9.68
N VAL A 577 13.43 -11.75 -10.02
CA VAL A 577 13.43 -10.29 -10.26
C VAL A 577 12.61 -9.94 -11.50
N THR A 578 12.75 -10.69 -12.59
CA THR A 578 11.97 -10.52 -13.83
C THR A 578 10.49 -10.77 -13.56
N LYS A 579 10.15 -11.81 -12.80
CA LYS A 579 8.76 -12.08 -12.39
C LYS A 579 8.17 -10.92 -11.59
N ARG A 580 8.94 -10.29 -10.71
CA ARG A 580 8.54 -9.07 -9.97
C ARG A 580 8.36 -7.87 -10.90
N TYR A 581 9.26 -7.68 -11.86
CA TYR A 581 9.19 -6.59 -12.83
C TYR A 581 7.99 -6.75 -13.76
N VAL A 582 7.76 -7.96 -14.30
CA VAL A 582 6.55 -8.33 -15.04
C VAL A 582 5.31 -8.05 -14.20
N LYS A 583 5.26 -8.51 -12.94
CA LYS A 583 4.18 -8.21 -11.99
C LYS A 583 3.87 -6.70 -11.91
N SER A 584 4.91 -5.87 -11.82
CA SER A 584 4.76 -4.42 -11.71
C SER A 584 4.35 -3.76 -13.02
N ALA A 585 4.69 -4.35 -14.17
CA ALA A 585 4.43 -3.79 -15.50
C ALA A 585 3.03 -4.12 -16.04
N LEU A 586 2.36 -5.15 -15.49
CA LEU A 586 1.02 -5.55 -15.90
C LEU A 586 -0.02 -4.44 -15.72
N SER A 587 0.12 -3.57 -14.72
CA SER A 587 -0.80 -2.45 -14.49
C SER A 587 -0.67 -1.37 -15.56
N GLY A 588 0.54 -0.97 -15.95
CA GLY A 588 0.73 -0.02 -17.05
C GLY A 588 0.42 -0.62 -18.42
N ALA A 589 0.66 -1.92 -18.61
CA ALA A 589 0.20 -2.64 -19.80
C ALA A 589 -1.33 -2.62 -19.93
N ALA A 590 -2.07 -2.88 -18.83
CA ALA A 590 -3.53 -2.81 -18.81
C ALA A 590 -4.05 -1.39 -19.14
N VAL A 591 -3.39 -0.34 -18.63
CA VAL A 591 -3.72 1.05 -18.96
C VAL A 591 -3.48 1.34 -20.44
N LEU A 592 -2.33 0.94 -21.00
CA LEU A 592 -2.05 1.14 -22.43
C LEU A 592 -2.98 0.32 -23.33
N SER A 593 -3.36 -0.89 -22.93
CA SER A 593 -4.37 -1.69 -23.63
C SER A 593 -5.74 -1.04 -23.57
N ALA A 594 -6.16 -0.51 -22.41
CA ALA A 594 -7.42 0.22 -22.29
C ALA A 594 -7.43 1.50 -23.15
N VAL A 595 -6.33 2.26 -23.15
CA VAL A 595 -6.14 3.42 -24.03
C VAL A 595 -6.17 3.00 -25.49
N GLY A 596 -5.45 1.93 -25.85
CA GLY A 596 -5.40 1.35 -27.19
C GLY A 596 -6.78 0.94 -27.70
N ILE A 597 -7.55 0.21 -26.88
CA ILE A 597 -8.93 -0.21 -27.16
C ILE A 597 -9.84 1.02 -27.30
N ALA A 598 -9.71 2.03 -26.42
CA ALA A 598 -10.48 3.26 -26.51
C ALA A 598 -10.15 4.03 -27.81
N THR A 599 -8.87 4.20 -28.17
CA THR A 599 -8.46 4.81 -29.44
C THR A 599 -8.91 3.98 -30.65
N GLY A 600 -8.87 2.66 -30.57
CA GLY A 600 -9.34 1.76 -31.62
C GLY A 600 -10.85 1.86 -31.81
N ALA A 601 -11.62 1.93 -30.72
CA ALA A 601 -13.07 2.12 -30.75
C ALA A 601 -13.46 3.51 -31.28
N ILE A 602 -12.70 4.55 -30.93
CA ILE A 602 -12.87 5.91 -31.48
C ILE A 602 -12.53 5.92 -32.98
N ALA A 603 -11.41 5.33 -33.39
CA ALA A 603 -11.04 5.21 -34.80
C ALA A 603 -12.06 4.40 -35.59
N TRP A 604 -12.54 3.27 -35.06
CA TRP A 604 -13.63 2.49 -35.66
C TRP A 604 -14.90 3.33 -35.83
N LYS A 605 -15.30 4.08 -34.80
CA LYS A 605 -16.46 4.96 -34.85
C LYS A 605 -16.31 6.10 -35.86
N VAL A 606 -15.09 6.61 -36.04
CA VAL A 606 -14.78 7.69 -36.99
C VAL A 606 -14.67 7.19 -38.44
N PHE A 607 -14.15 5.98 -38.67
CA PHE A 607 -13.87 5.49 -40.02
C PHE A 607 -14.90 4.49 -40.57
N TYR A 608 -15.62 3.73 -39.73
CA TYR A 608 -16.53 2.66 -40.17
C TYR A 608 -18.02 2.92 -39.92
N ILE A 609 -18.38 3.94 -39.14
CA ILE A 609 -19.79 4.33 -38.93
C ILE A 609 -20.18 5.51 -39.86
N SER A 610 -19.27 5.93 -40.73
CA SER A 610 -19.47 7.03 -41.71
C SER A 610 -19.60 6.56 -43.18
N VAL A 611 -19.81 5.26 -43.40
CA VAL A 611 -20.32 4.67 -44.67
C VAL A 611 -21.56 3.87 -44.31
#